data_AF-A0A502W8S8-F1
#
_entry.id   AF-A0A502W8S8-F1
#
_cell.length_a   1.000
_cell.length_b   1.000
_cell.length_c   1.000
_cell.angle_alpha   90.00
_cell.angle_beta   90.00
_cell.angle_gamma   90.00
#
_symmetry.space_group_name_H-M   'P 1'
#
loop_
_entity.id
_entity.type
_entity.pdbx_description
1 polymer ?
#
loop_
_entity_poly.entity_id
_entity_poly.type
_entity_poly.pdbx_seq_one_letter_code
_entity_poly.pdbx_strand_id
1 'polypeptide(L)'
;MTRIKGCGQAINGLMASSPRLPATYKQLPLDLGIEVEKDVNGIEMGVLENGMAYLTQSGLSAICGAARSTIQEITKEWEDNFGLDLQRGRSLYFSDYLRQAGYDEPTLFMEI
;
A
#
# COMPACT_ATOMS: atom_id res chain seq x y z
N MET A 1 -47.86 -43.24 -12.16
CA MET A 1 -47.17 -42.52 -11.07
C MET A 1 -46.39 -41.35 -11.64
N THR A 2 -46.81 -40.11 -11.35
CA THR A 2 -46.21 -38.87 -11.88
C THR A 2 -45.38 -38.21 -10.78
N ARG A 3 -44.09 -37.94 -11.07
CA ARG A 3 -43.11 -37.41 -10.12
C ARG A 3 -43.09 -35.88 -10.16
N ILE A 4 -43.46 -35.31 -9.02
CA ILE A 4 -43.36 -33.94 -8.49
C ILE A 4 -42.17 -33.11 -9.05
N LYS A 5 -42.46 -31.94 -9.64
CA LYS A 5 -41.45 -30.88 -9.90
C LYS A 5 -41.37 -29.97 -8.67
N GLY A 6 -40.19 -29.92 -8.06
CA GLY A 6 -39.84 -28.97 -6.99
C GLY A 6 -39.47 -27.61 -7.55
N CYS A 7 -40.05 -26.58 -6.93
CA CYS A 7 -39.71 -25.16 -7.06
C CYS A 7 -38.43 -24.86 -6.26
N GLY A 8 -37.55 -23.99 -6.78
CA GLY A 8 -36.31 -23.61 -6.11
C GLY A 8 -35.62 -22.43 -6.78
N GLN A 9 -35.92 -21.24 -6.27
CA GLN A 9 -35.46 -19.90 -6.64
C GLN A 9 -33.93 -19.76 -6.74
N ALA A 10 -33.42 -19.12 -7.80
CA ALA A 10 -32.04 -18.65 -7.88
C ALA A 10 -31.98 -17.16 -7.47
N ILE A 11 -31.32 -16.87 -6.36
CA ILE A 11 -31.00 -15.51 -5.93
C ILE A 11 -29.77 -15.00 -6.71
N ASN A 12 -29.98 -14.17 -7.73
CA ASN A 12 -28.89 -13.45 -8.38
C ASN A 12 -28.55 -12.20 -7.57
N GLY A 13 -27.43 -12.25 -6.84
CA GLY A 13 -26.83 -11.08 -6.20
C GLY A 13 -26.19 -10.15 -7.23
N LEU A 14 -26.60 -8.88 -7.23
CA LEU A 14 -25.95 -7.81 -7.97
C LEU A 14 -24.57 -7.51 -7.34
N MET A 15 -23.49 -7.73 -8.10
CA MET A 15 -22.18 -7.14 -7.83
C MET A 15 -21.98 -6.01 -8.85
N ALA A 16 -22.18 -4.77 -8.42
CA ALA A 16 -21.79 -3.61 -9.21
C ALA A 16 -20.25 -3.49 -9.15
N SER A 17 -19.56 -3.89 -10.21
CA SER A 17 -18.13 -3.64 -10.37
C SER A 17 -17.90 -2.19 -10.78
N SER A 18 -17.39 -1.39 -9.85
CA SER A 18 -16.96 -0.02 -10.15
C SER A 18 -15.78 -0.05 -11.13
N PRO A 19 -15.76 0.75 -12.23
CA PRO A 19 -14.63 0.79 -13.14
C PRO A 19 -13.40 1.34 -12.43
N ARG A 20 -12.31 0.57 -12.40
CA ARG A 20 -11.00 1.04 -11.94
C ARG A 20 -10.40 1.88 -13.07
N LEU A 21 -10.36 3.20 -12.89
CA LEU A 21 -9.59 4.07 -13.77
C LEU A 21 -8.10 3.80 -13.51
N PRO A 22 -7.27 3.61 -14.54
CA PRO A 22 -5.84 3.43 -14.34
C PRO A 22 -5.27 4.70 -13.73
N ALA A 23 -4.66 4.60 -12.55
CA ALA A 23 -3.85 5.66 -11.97
C ALA A 23 -2.57 5.79 -12.80
N THR A 24 -2.67 6.39 -13.99
CA THR A 24 -1.50 6.85 -14.73
C THR A 24 -1.39 8.34 -14.51
N TYR A 25 -0.58 8.70 -13.53
CA TYR A 25 0.13 9.96 -13.56
C TYR A 25 1.55 9.62 -13.15
N LYS A 26 2.52 9.76 -14.07
CA LYS A 26 3.94 9.78 -13.69
C LYS A 26 4.04 10.86 -12.62
N GLN A 27 4.29 10.48 -11.37
CA GLN A 27 4.33 11.41 -10.26
C GLN A 27 5.34 12.51 -10.63
N LEU A 28 4.84 13.75 -10.81
CA LEU A 28 5.72 14.89 -11.02
C LEU A 28 6.69 14.96 -9.83
N PRO A 29 7.97 15.37 -10.03
CA PRO A 29 8.88 15.59 -8.91
C PRO A 29 8.19 16.52 -7.93
N LEU A 30 7.91 15.96 -6.76
CA LEU A 30 7.16 16.62 -5.71
C LEU A 30 8.22 17.46 -4.98
N ASP A 31 8.39 18.70 -5.42
CA ASP A 31 9.24 19.71 -4.75
C ASP A 31 8.59 20.04 -3.40
N LEU A 32 8.85 19.19 -2.42
CA LEU A 32 8.28 19.27 -1.09
C LEU A 32 9.38 19.63 -0.12
N GLY A 33 9.43 20.90 0.25
CA GLY A 33 10.10 21.25 1.49
C GLY A 33 9.46 20.51 2.66
N ILE A 34 10.27 20.22 3.67
CA ILE A 34 9.77 19.86 4.99
C ILE A 34 9.26 21.16 5.62
N GLU A 35 7.95 21.26 5.85
CA GLU A 35 7.37 22.42 6.53
C GLU A 35 7.67 22.35 8.03
N VAL A 36 7.39 21.18 8.63
CA VAL A 36 7.59 20.92 10.05
C VAL A 36 8.00 19.47 10.26
N GLU A 37 9.04 19.23 11.05
CA GLU A 37 9.38 17.92 11.58
C GLU A 37 9.49 18.01 13.11
N LYS A 38 8.88 17.06 13.83
CA LYS A 38 8.86 17.07 15.29
C LYS A 38 8.73 15.65 15.87
N ASP A 39 9.35 15.45 17.03
CA ASP A 39 9.06 14.32 17.91
C ASP A 39 7.80 14.60 18.74
N VAL A 40 6.81 13.71 18.62
CA VAL A 40 5.61 13.71 19.45
C VAL A 40 5.48 12.36 20.12
N ASN A 41 5.69 12.33 21.44
CA ASN A 41 5.63 11.11 22.26
C ASN A 41 6.61 10.01 21.82
N GLY A 42 7.81 10.38 21.34
CA GLY A 42 8.81 9.42 20.84
C GLY A 42 8.53 8.92 19.41
N ILE A 43 7.59 9.56 18.72
CA ILE A 43 7.27 9.28 17.32
C ILE A 43 7.69 10.50 16.50
N GLU A 44 8.65 10.27 15.63
CA GLU A 44 9.19 11.28 14.72
C GLU A 44 8.31 11.37 13.46
N MET A 45 7.70 12.55 13.25
CA MET A 45 6.73 12.78 12.18
C MET A 45 6.92 14.17 11.60
N GLY A 46 6.46 14.37 10.37
CA GLY A 46 6.49 15.67 9.74
C GLY A 46 5.29 15.94 8.86
N VAL A 47 5.25 17.19 8.38
CA VAL A 47 4.29 17.68 7.39
C VAL A 47 5.10 18.30 6.26
N LEU A 48 4.77 17.89 5.04
CA LEU A 48 5.34 18.43 3.81
C LEU A 48 4.66 19.77 3.48
N GLU A 49 5.31 20.65 2.72
CA GLU A 49 4.75 21.97 2.35
C GLU A 49 3.36 21.92 1.67
N ASN A 50 3.00 20.79 1.07
CA ASN A 50 1.67 20.58 0.49
C ASN A 50 0.61 20.13 1.52
N GLY A 51 0.97 20.07 2.79
CA GLY A 51 0.11 19.65 3.91
C GLY A 51 0.00 18.14 4.10
N MET A 52 0.71 17.31 3.32
CA MET A 52 0.71 15.86 3.54
C MET A 52 1.55 15.51 4.76
N ALA A 53 0.95 14.78 5.70
CA ALA A 53 1.68 14.25 6.86
C ALA A 53 2.46 12.99 6.47
N TYR A 54 3.66 12.84 7.02
CA TYR A 54 4.50 11.65 6.85
C TYR A 54 5.10 11.20 8.18
N LEU A 55 5.49 9.93 8.24
CA LEU A 55 6.30 9.38 9.31
C LEU A 55 7.74 9.29 8.81
N THR A 56 8.70 9.62 9.66
CA THR A 56 10.09 9.25 9.37
C THR A 56 10.25 7.75 9.60
N GLN A 57 11.37 7.19 9.14
CA GLN A 57 11.64 5.77 9.37
C GLN A 57 11.66 5.42 10.87
N SER A 58 12.12 6.35 11.71
CA SER A 58 12.11 6.23 13.17
C SER A 58 10.67 6.22 13.70
N GLY A 59 9.83 7.16 13.24
CA GLY A 59 8.42 7.23 13.63
C GLY A 59 7.61 5.98 13.24
N LEU A 60 7.83 5.47 12.02
CA LEU A 60 7.21 4.22 11.56
C LEU A 60 7.66 3.03 12.42
N SER A 61 8.95 2.94 12.73
CA SER A 61 9.50 1.91 13.60
C SER A 61 8.88 1.94 15.00
N ALA A 62 8.75 3.14 15.59
CA ALA A 62 8.14 3.33 16.90
C ALA A 62 6.65 2.94 16.92
N ILE A 63 5.87 3.34 15.91
CA ILE A 63 4.45 3.02 15.82
C ILE A 63 4.21 1.54 15.56
N CYS A 64 4.96 0.94 14.63
CA CYS A 64 4.75 -0.46 14.25
C CYS A 64 5.37 -1.45 15.24
N GLY A 65 6.22 -0.99 16.18
CA GLY A 65 6.99 -1.86 17.06
C GLY A 65 7.97 -2.77 16.30
N ALA A 66 8.32 -2.40 15.08
CA ALA A 66 9.21 -3.16 14.20
C ALA A 66 10.60 -2.53 14.20
N ALA A 67 11.65 -3.36 14.16
CA ALA A 67 13.01 -2.86 14.09
C ALA A 67 13.25 -2.08 12.79
N ARG A 68 14.00 -0.98 12.88
CA ARG A 68 14.36 -0.14 11.73
C ARG A 68 15.04 -0.96 10.61
N SER A 69 15.88 -1.92 10.98
CA SER A 69 16.54 -2.84 10.04
C SER A 69 15.54 -3.68 9.25
N THR A 70 14.52 -4.23 9.92
CA THR A 70 13.46 -5.02 9.26
C THR A 70 12.67 -4.17 8.27
N ILE A 71 12.40 -2.90 8.60
CA ILE A 71 11.75 -1.98 7.66
C ILE A 71 12.64 -1.74 6.44
N GLN A 72 13.94 -1.46 6.62
CA GLN A 72 14.86 -1.30 5.47
C GLN A 72 14.98 -2.55 4.61
N GLU A 73 15.06 -3.72 5.24
CA GLU A 73 15.14 -4.99 4.52
C GLU A 73 13.91 -5.21 3.64
N ILE A 74 12.70 -4.92 4.15
CA ILE A 74 11.46 -5.06 3.39
C ILE A 74 11.43 -4.05 2.22
N THR A 75 11.80 -2.80 2.47
CA THR A 75 11.89 -1.76 1.43
C THR A 75 12.88 -2.14 0.34
N LYS A 76 14.04 -2.66 0.70
CA LYS A 76 15.06 -3.09 -0.26
C LYS A 76 14.63 -4.34 -1.03
N GLU A 77 14.05 -5.33 -0.34
CA GLU A 77 13.50 -6.53 -0.99
C GLU A 77 12.40 -6.16 -2.00
N TRP A 78 11.59 -5.13 -1.70
CA TRP A 78 10.62 -4.60 -2.64
C TRP A 78 11.29 -4.05 -3.91
N GLU A 79 12.24 -3.12 -3.75
CA GLU A 79 12.97 -2.50 -4.85
C GLU A 79 13.70 -3.52 -5.72
N ASP A 80 14.44 -4.44 -5.10
CA ASP A 80 15.22 -5.48 -5.78
C ASP A 80 14.32 -6.42 -6.61
N ASN A 81 13.07 -6.61 -6.20
CA ASN A 81 12.10 -7.49 -6.86
C ASN A 81 11.00 -6.73 -7.63
N PHE A 82 11.10 -5.41 -7.75
CA PHE A 82 10.07 -4.61 -8.40
C PHE A 82 10.00 -4.97 -9.89
N GLY A 83 8.79 -5.23 -10.39
CA GLY A 83 8.57 -5.67 -11.77
C GLY A 83 9.03 -7.11 -12.09
N LEU A 84 9.59 -7.84 -11.12
CA LEU A 84 10.02 -9.23 -11.28
C LEU A 84 9.00 -10.20 -10.64
N ASP A 85 8.75 -11.34 -11.28
CA ASP A 85 7.94 -12.44 -10.70
C ASP A 85 8.79 -13.33 -9.77
N LEU A 86 9.50 -12.70 -8.85
CA LEU A 86 10.43 -13.37 -7.92
C LEU A 86 9.97 -13.30 -6.46
N GLN A 87 8.89 -12.58 -6.19
CA GLN A 87 8.38 -12.40 -4.84
C GLN A 87 7.74 -13.68 -4.31
N ARG A 88 8.09 -14.08 -3.08
CA ARG A 88 7.68 -15.36 -2.49
C ARG A 88 7.32 -15.17 -1.01
N GLY A 89 6.31 -15.92 -0.56
CA GLY A 89 5.91 -15.90 0.86
C GLY A 89 5.44 -14.52 1.30
N ARG A 90 6.17 -13.89 2.23
CA ARG A 90 5.83 -12.59 2.82
C ARG A 90 5.84 -11.45 1.80
N SER A 91 6.85 -11.37 0.94
CA SER A 91 6.96 -10.28 -0.04
C SER A 91 5.84 -10.34 -1.07
N LEU A 92 5.44 -11.55 -1.48
CA LEU A 92 4.29 -11.74 -2.37
C LEU A 92 3.01 -11.17 -1.77
N TYR A 93 2.74 -11.45 -0.49
CA TYR A 93 1.59 -10.88 0.20
C TYR A 93 1.61 -9.34 0.19
N PHE A 94 2.76 -8.73 0.49
CA PHE A 94 2.90 -7.28 0.45
C PHE A 94 2.70 -6.70 -0.96
N SER A 95 3.26 -7.33 -2.00
CA SER A 95 3.01 -6.97 -3.40
C SER A 95 1.57 -7.05 -3.78
N ASP A 96 0.90 -8.16 -3.48
CA ASP A 96 -0.49 -8.32 -3.86
C ASP A 96 -1.37 -7.29 -3.17
N TYR A 97 -1.09 -7.01 -1.88
CA TYR A 97 -1.78 -5.99 -1.11
C TYR A 97 -1.58 -4.58 -1.70
N LEU A 98 -0.32 -4.18 -1.93
CA LEU A 98 0.01 -2.84 -2.44
C LEU A 98 -0.52 -2.64 -3.87
N ARG A 99 -0.38 -3.63 -4.75
CA ARG A 99 -0.93 -3.59 -6.11
C ARG A 99 -2.45 -3.54 -6.11
N GLN A 100 -3.11 -4.28 -5.21
CA GLN A 100 -4.56 -4.21 -5.06
C GLN A 100 -5.04 -2.83 -4.56
N ALA A 101 -4.24 -2.17 -3.73
CA ALA A 101 -4.44 -0.79 -3.31
C ALA A 101 -4.12 0.24 -4.41
N GLY A 102 -3.57 -0.18 -5.55
CA GLY A 102 -3.23 0.67 -6.69
C GLY A 102 -1.84 1.30 -6.61
N TYR A 103 -0.97 0.78 -5.74
CA TYR A 103 0.41 1.21 -5.63
C TYR A 103 1.30 0.46 -6.65
N ASP A 104 1.99 1.20 -7.50
CA ASP A 104 2.79 0.66 -8.61
C ASP A 104 4.15 1.39 -8.75
N GLU A 105 4.70 1.87 -7.64
CA GLU A 105 5.97 2.58 -7.62
C GLU A 105 7.13 1.68 -7.14
N PRO A 106 8.35 1.90 -7.65
CA PRO A 106 9.51 1.06 -7.33
C PRO A 106 10.02 1.22 -5.90
N THR A 107 9.75 2.34 -5.23
CA THR A 107 10.33 2.69 -3.92
C THR A 107 9.24 2.91 -2.86
N LEU A 108 9.22 2.14 -1.76
CA LEU A 108 8.18 2.24 -0.71
C LEU A 108 8.23 3.50 0.17
N PHE A 109 9.12 4.43 -0.13
CA PHE A 109 9.29 5.69 0.59
C PHE A 109 9.39 6.86 -0.39
N MET A 110 9.24 8.07 0.15
CA MET A 110 9.43 9.30 -0.59
C MET A 110 10.87 9.77 -0.39
N GLU A 111 11.56 10.05 -1.50
CA GLU A 111 12.83 10.78 -1.49
C GLU A 111 12.51 12.28 -1.51
N ILE A 112 12.76 12.95 -0.38
CA ILE A 112 12.58 14.39 -0.15
C ILE A 112 13.89 15.00 0.33
#